data_AF-A0AAE4NMX4-F1
#
_entry.id   AF-A0AAE4NMX4-F1
#
_cell.length_a   1.000
_cell.length_b   1.000
_cell.length_c   1.000
_cell.angle_alpha   90.00
_cell.angle_beta   90.00
_cell.angle_gamma   90.00
#
_symmetry.space_group_name_H-M   'P 1'
#
loop_
_entity.id
_entity.type
_entity.pdbx_description
1 polymer ?
#
loop_
_entity_poly.entity_id
_entity_poly.type
_entity_poly.pdbx_seq_one_letter_code
_entity_poly.pdbx_strand_id
1 'polypeptide(L)' 'MQRFLGIGQDDLFGQATIKDMQKQLGTTQDRTISPVSDSVRELQIRLNMDIF' A
#
# COMPACT_ATOMS: atom_id res chain seq x y z
N MET A 1 -0.52 -9.60 0.32
CA MET A 1 -0.48 -8.14 0.06
C MET A 1 -0.09 -7.84 -1.39
N GLN A 2 1.08 -8.27 -1.88
CA GLN A 2 1.47 -8.11 -3.29
C GLN A 2 0.45 -8.66 -4.31
N ARG A 3 -0.13 -9.84 -4.02
CA ARG A 3 -1.24 -10.38 -4.83
C ARG A 3 -2.47 -9.46 -4.88
N PHE A 4 -2.80 -8.81 -3.76
CA PHE A 4 -3.90 -7.83 -3.71
C PHE A 4 -3.59 -6.58 -4.52
N LEU A 5 -2.30 -6.22 -4.63
CA LEU A 5 -1.85 -5.12 -5.47
C LEU A 5 -1.71 -5.52 -6.95
N GLY A 6 -1.89 -6.79 -7.32
CA GLY A 6 -1.66 -7.25 -8.71
C GLY A 6 -0.22 -7.06 -9.20
N ILE A 7 0.75 -6.96 -8.28
CA ILE A 7 2.19 -6.86 -8.61
C ILE A 7 2.88 -8.21 -8.47
N GLY A 8 4.07 -8.34 -9.08
CA GLY A 8 4.89 -9.55 -8.96
C GLY A 8 5.15 -9.89 -7.49
N GLN A 9 4.95 -11.16 -7.13
CA GLN A 9 5.17 -11.61 -5.75
C GLN A 9 6.62 -12.02 -5.56
N ASP A 10 7.29 -11.37 -4.61
CA ASP A 10 8.60 -11.77 -4.10
C ASP A 10 8.56 -12.09 -2.59
N ASP A 11 7.35 -12.04 -1.99
CA ASP A 11 7.06 -12.21 -0.57
C ASP A 11 7.74 -11.18 0.36
N LEU A 12 8.29 -10.10 -0.21
CA LEU A 12 8.90 -9.00 0.52
C LEU A 12 8.00 -7.77 0.55
N PHE A 13 7.88 -7.18 1.73
CA PHE A 13 7.30 -5.85 1.91
C PHE A 13 8.39 -4.76 1.81
N GLY A 14 9.07 -4.71 0.66
CA GLY A 14 10.14 -3.76 0.38
C GLY A 14 9.68 -2.45 -0.27
N GLN A 15 10.62 -1.55 -0.55
CA GLN A 15 10.34 -0.23 -1.14
C GLN A 15 9.54 -0.28 -2.45
N ALA A 16 9.77 -1.30 -3.29
CA ALA A 16 9.01 -1.49 -4.54
C ALA A 16 7.52 -1.75 -4.24
N THR A 17 7.25 -2.73 -3.36
CA THR A 17 5.90 -3.06 -2.88
C THR A 17 5.21 -1.85 -2.24
N ILE A 18 5.93 -1.08 -1.41
CA ILE A 18 5.38 0.12 -0.76
C ILE A 18 5.01 1.18 -1.79
N LYS A 19 5.88 1.43 -2.78
CA LYS A 19 5.62 2.39 -3.86
C LYS A 19 4.37 2.04 -4.64
N ASP A 20 4.20 0.77 -5.02
CA ASP A 20 3.05 0.33 -5.81
C ASP A 20 1.76 0.35 -4.99
N MET A 21 1.83 0.02 -3.70
CA MET A 21 0.71 0.23 -2.78
C MET A 21 0.30 1.68 -2.70
N GLN A 22 1.25 2.59 -2.50
CA GLN A 22 1.00 4.04 -2.42
C GLN A 22 0.35 4.56 -3.70
N LYS A 23 0.81 4.06 -4.86
CA LYS A 23 0.19 4.37 -6.16
C LYS A 23 -1.28 3.95 -6.21
N GLN A 24 -1.61 2.73 -5.78
CA GLN A 24 -2.99 2.23 -5.79
C GLN A 24 -3.90 2.91 -4.78
N LEU A 25 -3.34 3.28 -3.62
CA LEU A 25 -4.06 4.03 -2.61
C LEU A 25 -4.21 5.52 -2.98
N GLY A 26 -3.54 6.00 -4.03
CA GLY A 26 -3.60 7.41 -4.43
C GLY A 26 -2.91 8.34 -3.43
N THR A 27 -1.96 7.83 -2.65
CA THR A 27 -1.17 8.59 -1.67
C THR A 27 0.22 8.91 -2.21
N THR A 28 0.95 9.79 -1.53
CA THR A 28 2.35 10.11 -1.86
C THR A 28 3.22 8.84 -1.96
N GLN A 29 4.00 8.72 -3.04
CA GLN A 29 4.89 7.59 -3.31
C GLN A 29 6.28 7.78 -2.71
N ASP A 30 6.37 7.93 -1.38
CA ASP A 30 7.64 8.14 -0.66
C ASP A 30 8.41 6.83 -0.37
N ARG A 31 7.84 5.68 -0.77
CA ARG A 31 8.41 4.32 -0.64
C ARG A 31 8.67 3.90 0.80
N THR A 32 8.05 4.59 1.77
CA THR A 32 8.26 4.38 3.20
C THR A 32 6.92 4.26 3.92
N ILE A 33 6.85 3.38 4.92
CA ILE A 33 5.75 3.39 5.88
C ILE A 33 6.25 4.05 7.16
N SER A 34 5.84 5.30 7.35
CA SER A 34 6.17 6.11 8.53
C SER A 34 5.15 5.90 9.66
N PRO A 35 5.49 6.24 10.92
CA PRO A 35 4.54 6.16 12.04
C PRO A 35 3.23 6.93 11.79
N VAL A 36 3.32 8.04 11.05
CA VAL A 36 2.17 8.74 10.47
C VAL A 36 2.31 8.60 8.95
N SER A 37 1.41 7.83 8.35
CA SER A 37 1.44 7.51 6.91
C SER A 37 0.04 7.65 6.32
N ASP A 38 -0.09 8.48 5.29
CA ASP A 38 -1.35 8.60 4.52
C ASP A 38 -1.75 7.26 3.90
N SER A 39 -0.77 6.45 3.47
CA SER A 39 -1.00 5.12 2.88
C SER A 39 -1.61 4.16 3.90
N VAL A 40 -1.14 4.20 5.15
CA VAL A 40 -1.73 3.38 6.23
C VAL A 40 -3.15 3.84 6.55
N ARG A 41 -3.39 5.15 6.64
CA ARG A 41 -4.74 5.70 6.87
C ARG A 41 -5.72 5.28 5.78
N GLU A 42 -5.34 5.45 4.52
CA GLU A 42 -6.19 5.13 3.37
C GLU A 42 -6.45 3.62 3.23
N LEU A 43 -5.42 2.79 3.45
CA LEU A 43 -5.58 1.34 3.47
C LEU A 43 -6.60 0.91 4.53
N GLN A 44 -6.50 1.46 5.74
CA GLN A 44 -7.43 1.17 6.82
C GLN A 44 -8.88 1.56 6.48
N ILE A 45 -9.09 2.73 5.85
CA ILE A 45 -10.41 3.19 5.43
C ILE A 45 -11.04 2.19 4.44
N ARG A 46 -10.31 1.85 3.38
CA ARG A 46 -10.82 0.95 2.33
C ARG A 46 -11.06 -0.47 2.84
N LEU A 47 -10.22 -0.98 3.74
CA LEU A 47 -10.44 -2.28 4.40
C LEU A 47 -11.70 -2.25 5.28
N ASN A 48 -11.91 -1.18 6.04
CA ASN A 48 -13.10 -1.03 6.89
C ASN A 48 -14.40 -0.87 6.08
N MET A 49 -14.29 -0.43 4.83
CA MET A 49 -15.41 -0.24 3.92
C MET A 49 -15.60 -1.40 2.93
N ASP A 50 -14.74 -2.42 2.95
CA ASP A 50 -14.77 -3.58 2.04
C ASP A 50 -14.72 -3.17 0.54
N ILE A 51 -13.85 -2.20 0.19
CA ILE A 51 -13.75 -1.63 -1.17
C ILE A 51 -12.45 -2.01 -1.91
N PHE A 52 -12.04 -3.28 -1.83
CA PHE A 52 -10.87 -3.80 -2.57
C PHE A 52 -11.22 -4.99 -3.46
#